data_AF-A0A7H8R0Y2-F1
#
_entry.id   AF-A0A7H8R0Y2-F1
#
_cell.length_a   1.000
_cell.length_b   1.000
_cell.length_c   1.000
_cell.angle_alpha   90.00
_cell.angle_beta   90.00
_cell.angle_gamma   90.00
#
_symmetry.space_group_name_H-M   'P 1'
#
loop_
_entity.id
_entity.type
_entity.pdbx_description
1 polymer ?
#
loop_
_entity_poly.entity_id
_entity_poly.type
_entity_poly.pdbx_seq_one_letter_code
_entity_poly.pdbx_strand_id
1 'polypeptide(L)'
;MPPILHPRSRSTSSLFAATMLASVVIVGLPHIFPCPAPRRTLADSNMVMTADGQQIERPRRRRRKPVPEGDALPNTDAIQKSTPPRSTDEEVSTFLQMEAEAESMAKIGRECPVPKPPGIIGELLGFSNKNTTDQSTPAFPDHNEMGAYSFVLDILSNPKHSLWIAPLLVAADAVLCGLVIQKIPYTEIDWTTYMQQVALYQSGERDYTAIKGDTGPLVYPAAHVYVYSFLSDLTDGGRDIAFGQLIFAGIYLATLIIVVACYIRVGAPPYLLPLLVLSKRLHSIYVLRLFNDGIAAMAMWLSIFLFQRRQFSAAVTIWSLGVGVKMSLLLLAPAIAVIIALSGGIGLAIPLAINAISVQGLLGLPFLRENAIGYLSRAFELTREFLFKWTVNWRFIGEETFVSKAFAVNLLAVHVFLVLAFMAGRWINPSRCELDSFATKFLQNRLPKSVLSAGFITKTLLTSLVIGMLCARSLHYQFFAYLAWATPLLLWQSGLSPVMIYVVWAVQEVAWNVYPSTAASSAAVVLCLGTQVVVPLLDTRWNN
;
A
#
# COMPACT_ATOMS: atom_id res chain seq x y z
N MET A 1 -9.16 10.50 52.74
CA MET A 1 -8.42 10.35 51.47
C MET A 1 -9.39 10.62 50.33
N PRO A 2 -9.02 11.37 49.27
CA PRO A 2 -9.89 11.57 48.11
C PRO A 2 -10.00 10.29 47.25
N PRO A 3 -11.10 10.07 46.51
CA PRO A 3 -11.34 8.83 45.78
C PRO A 3 -10.48 8.66 44.52
N ILE A 4 -10.34 7.41 44.08
CA ILE A 4 -9.38 6.92 43.05
C ILE A 4 -9.68 7.40 41.60
N LEU A 5 -10.72 8.21 41.38
CA LEU A 5 -11.11 8.74 40.06
C LEU A 5 -10.90 10.26 39.92
N HIS A 6 -9.75 10.77 40.40
CA HIS A 6 -9.37 12.18 40.21
C HIS A 6 -8.57 12.38 38.91
N PRO A 7 -8.91 13.35 38.03
CA PRO A 7 -8.29 13.54 36.70
C PRO A 7 -6.90 14.20 36.73
N ARG A 8 -6.06 13.87 37.72
CA ARG A 8 -4.64 14.29 37.85
C ARG A 8 -3.70 13.15 38.26
N SER A 9 -4.11 11.88 38.09
CA SER A 9 -3.21 10.75 38.31
C SER A 9 -2.10 10.70 37.25
N ARG A 10 -0.83 10.67 37.68
CA ARG A 10 0.35 10.58 36.79
C ARG A 10 0.41 9.27 35.98
N SER A 11 -0.43 8.28 36.30
CA SER A 11 -0.49 7.01 35.58
C SER A 11 -1.27 7.03 34.27
N THR A 12 -2.08 8.06 33.98
CA THR A 12 -2.80 8.14 32.68
C THR A 12 -1.99 8.84 31.58
N SER A 13 -1.02 9.69 31.94
CA SER A 13 -0.09 10.32 31.01
C SER A 13 0.87 9.35 30.31
N SER A 14 1.05 8.14 30.85
CA SER A 14 1.95 7.15 30.26
C SER A 14 1.41 6.53 28.98
N LEU A 15 0.10 6.32 28.83
CA LEU A 15 -0.43 5.37 27.84
C LEU A 15 -0.38 5.90 26.40
N PHE A 16 -0.83 7.14 26.16
CA PHE A 16 -0.73 7.76 24.82
C PHE A 16 0.72 8.05 24.44
N ALA A 17 1.51 8.55 25.39
CA ALA A 17 2.95 8.75 25.23
C ALA A 17 3.64 7.43 24.90
N ALA A 18 3.32 6.34 25.61
CA ALA A 18 3.88 5.01 25.35
C ALA A 18 3.40 4.40 24.04
N THR A 19 2.20 4.70 23.51
CA THR A 19 1.82 4.21 22.17
C THR A 19 2.57 4.93 21.04
N MET A 20 2.79 6.24 21.15
CA MET A 20 3.66 6.95 20.20
C MET A 20 5.13 6.55 20.38
N LEU A 21 5.62 6.56 21.61
CA LEU A 21 7.00 6.20 21.94
C LEU A 21 7.27 4.72 21.62
N ALA A 22 6.30 3.82 21.72
CA ALA A 22 6.41 2.45 21.22
C ALA A 22 6.66 2.43 19.71
N SER A 23 5.92 3.21 18.90
CA SER A 23 6.18 3.27 17.45
C SER A 23 7.59 3.78 17.12
N VAL A 24 8.08 4.78 17.88
CA VAL A 24 9.47 5.28 17.77
C VAL A 24 10.49 4.27 18.31
N VAL A 25 10.14 3.47 19.33
CA VAL A 25 10.94 2.37 19.88
C VAL A 25 11.05 1.21 18.89
N ILE A 26 9.96 0.85 18.22
CA ILE A 26 9.93 -0.25 17.25
C ILE A 26 10.80 0.08 16.03
N VAL A 27 10.88 1.36 15.63
CA VAL A 27 11.81 1.82 14.59
C VAL A 27 13.21 2.13 15.14
N GLY A 28 13.35 2.48 16.44
CA GLY A 28 14.58 3.06 17.01
C GLY A 28 15.43 2.18 17.93
N LEU A 29 14.85 1.24 18.69
CA LEU A 29 15.63 0.22 19.42
C LEU A 29 16.58 -0.61 18.54
N PRO A 30 16.29 -0.89 17.25
CA PRO A 30 17.25 -1.49 16.32
C PRO A 30 18.60 -0.78 16.22
N HIS A 31 18.68 0.49 16.65
CA HIS A 31 19.80 1.40 16.37
C HIS A 31 20.44 1.97 17.63
N ILE A 32 19.85 1.72 18.81
CA ILE A 32 20.30 2.26 20.11
C ILE A 32 21.18 1.26 20.89
N PHE A 33 20.84 -0.03 20.88
CA PHE A 33 21.53 -1.02 21.72
C PHE A 33 22.66 -1.78 20.99
N PRO A 34 23.90 -1.83 21.54
CA PRO A 34 24.97 -2.65 20.99
C PRO A 34 24.81 -4.11 21.43
N CYS A 35 24.55 -5.03 20.50
CA CYS A 35 24.60 -6.48 20.78
C CYS A 35 26.05 -6.99 20.89
N PRO A 36 26.44 -7.64 22.01
CA PRO A 36 27.73 -8.33 22.13
C PRO A 36 27.64 -9.75 21.56
N ALA A 37 27.75 -9.90 20.24
CA ALA A 37 27.72 -11.20 19.55
C ALA A 37 28.84 -11.32 18.48
N PRO A 38 29.40 -12.53 18.24
CA PRO A 38 30.64 -12.70 17.49
C PRO A 38 30.47 -12.66 15.96
N ARG A 39 31.52 -12.20 15.25
CA ARG A 39 31.63 -12.09 13.78
C ARG A 39 31.65 -13.43 13.00
N ARG A 40 30.88 -14.46 13.40
CA ARG A 40 31.01 -15.83 12.81
C ARG A 40 29.72 -16.61 12.49
N THR A 41 28.52 -16.07 12.72
CA THR A 41 27.27 -16.67 12.20
C THR A 41 27.07 -16.36 10.70
N LEU A 42 27.95 -16.92 9.86
CA LEU A 42 27.92 -16.81 8.39
C LEU A 42 27.12 -17.96 7.74
N ALA A 43 25.99 -18.37 8.34
CA ALA A 43 25.19 -19.50 7.85
C ALA A 43 24.65 -19.26 6.42
N ASP A 44 23.98 -18.12 6.22
CA ASP A 44 23.34 -17.70 4.96
C ASP A 44 24.32 -17.44 3.79
N SER A 45 25.63 -17.61 3.99
CA SER A 45 26.67 -17.07 3.09
C SER A 45 26.95 -17.91 1.83
N ASN A 46 26.50 -19.17 1.78
CA ASN A 46 26.84 -20.10 0.68
C ASN A 46 25.81 -20.19 -0.46
N MET A 47 24.61 -19.62 -0.31
CA MET A 47 23.53 -19.78 -1.28
C MET A 47 23.40 -18.62 -2.29
N VAL A 48 23.30 -19.00 -3.57
CA VAL A 48 23.08 -18.12 -4.72
C VAL A 48 22.00 -18.77 -5.59
N MET A 49 20.92 -18.04 -5.88
CA MET A 49 19.93 -18.45 -6.87
C MET A 49 20.46 -18.20 -8.29
N THR A 50 20.22 -19.13 -9.21
CA THR A 50 20.30 -18.85 -10.65
C THR A 50 19.07 -18.04 -11.11
N ALA A 51 19.08 -17.55 -12.36
CA ALA A 51 17.93 -16.85 -12.93
C ALA A 51 16.65 -17.72 -12.96
N ASP A 52 16.83 -19.04 -13.06
CA ASP A 52 15.78 -20.06 -13.15
C ASP A 52 15.36 -20.63 -11.78
N GLY A 53 15.80 -20.01 -10.68
CA GLY A 53 15.28 -20.27 -9.33
C GLY A 53 15.86 -21.47 -8.57
N GLN A 54 16.72 -22.29 -9.19
CA GLN A 54 17.38 -23.40 -8.48
C GLN A 54 18.44 -22.92 -7.47
N GLN A 55 18.54 -23.65 -6.35
CA GLN A 55 19.55 -23.47 -5.32
C GLN A 55 20.76 -24.37 -5.61
N ILE A 56 21.97 -23.81 -5.60
CA ILE A 56 23.23 -24.57 -5.80
C ILE A 56 24.30 -24.07 -4.82
N GLU A 57 24.88 -24.98 -4.05
CA GLU A 57 26.05 -24.69 -3.21
C GLU A 57 27.32 -24.47 -4.05
N ARG A 58 28.14 -23.47 -3.69
CA ARG A 58 29.42 -23.21 -4.39
C ARG A 58 30.60 -23.93 -3.73
N PRO A 59 31.22 -24.96 -4.35
CA PRO A 59 32.55 -25.41 -3.94
C PRO A 59 33.60 -24.31 -4.17
N ARG A 60 34.47 -24.08 -3.18
CA ARG A 60 35.50 -23.02 -3.20
C ARG A 60 36.53 -23.23 -4.31
N ARG A 61 36.48 -22.43 -5.38
CA ARG A 61 37.51 -22.41 -6.44
C ARG A 61 38.67 -21.47 -6.08
N ARG A 62 39.92 -21.96 -6.15
CA ARG A 62 41.15 -21.18 -5.88
C ARG A 62 41.44 -20.13 -6.97
N ARG A 63 42.11 -19.05 -6.56
CA ARG A 63 42.47 -17.84 -7.33
C ARG A 63 43.67 -18.07 -8.27
N ARG A 64 43.69 -17.42 -9.45
CA ARG A 64 44.89 -17.15 -10.29
C ARG A 64 44.85 -15.70 -10.85
N LYS A 65 45.96 -15.22 -11.42
CA LYS A 65 46.18 -13.83 -11.93
C LYS A 65 46.06 -13.74 -13.48
N PRO A 66 45.87 -12.53 -14.07
CA PRO A 66 45.76 -12.26 -15.53
C PRO A 66 47.07 -11.69 -16.16
N VAL A 67 47.00 -11.15 -17.42
CA VAL A 67 47.97 -10.35 -18.26
C VAL A 67 48.47 -11.10 -19.53
N PRO A 68 48.57 -10.51 -20.77
CA PRO A 68 47.96 -9.31 -21.38
C PRO A 68 47.47 -9.46 -22.88
N GLU A 69 47.41 -8.34 -23.62
CA GLU A 69 46.79 -7.99 -24.93
C GLU A 69 47.38 -8.54 -26.27
N GLY A 70 46.72 -8.20 -27.39
CA GLY A 70 47.21 -8.28 -28.79
C GLY A 70 46.17 -7.79 -29.84
N ASP A 71 46.54 -6.86 -30.74
CA ASP A 71 45.63 -6.04 -31.59
C ASP A 71 45.19 -6.63 -32.95
N ALA A 72 44.10 -6.07 -33.55
CA ALA A 72 44.09 -5.41 -34.88
C ALA A 72 42.68 -5.16 -35.50
N LEU A 73 42.55 -4.07 -36.29
CA LEU A 73 41.41 -3.65 -37.17
C LEU A 73 41.99 -3.04 -38.47
N PRO A 74 41.27 -2.99 -39.64
CA PRO A 74 40.61 -1.71 -40.02
C PRO A 74 39.41 -1.72 -41.04
N ASN A 75 38.51 -0.73 -40.83
CA ASN A 75 37.71 0.17 -41.71
C ASN A 75 37.35 -0.08 -43.20
N THR A 76 36.11 0.31 -43.56
CA THR A 76 35.70 1.43 -44.49
C THR A 76 34.14 1.52 -44.52
N ASP A 77 33.39 2.63 -44.39
CA ASP A 77 33.29 3.98 -45.01
C ASP A 77 32.46 4.04 -46.34
N ALA A 78 31.63 5.05 -46.72
CA ALA A 78 30.84 6.11 -46.03
C ALA A 78 29.94 6.94 -47.04
N ILE A 79 28.92 7.73 -46.57
CA ILE A 79 28.40 9.05 -47.13
C ILE A 79 27.59 9.07 -48.49
N GLN A 80 26.65 9.98 -48.91
CA GLN A 80 25.61 10.92 -48.33
C GLN A 80 24.58 11.47 -49.41
N LYS A 81 23.32 11.78 -49.01
CA LYS A 81 22.37 12.90 -49.44
C LYS A 81 21.81 13.14 -50.89
N SER A 82 20.49 13.47 -51.00
CA SER A 82 19.87 14.68 -51.67
C SER A 82 18.30 14.61 -51.75
N THR A 83 17.57 15.68 -52.19
CA THR A 83 16.09 15.92 -51.95
C THR A 83 15.51 17.11 -52.80
N PRO A 84 14.18 17.38 -52.96
CA PRO A 84 12.98 16.57 -53.33
C PRO A 84 12.56 16.82 -54.84
N PRO A 85 11.49 17.54 -55.36
CA PRO A 85 10.25 18.22 -54.85
C PRO A 85 8.89 17.95 -55.61
N ARG A 86 7.77 18.54 -55.10
CA ARG A 86 6.47 18.96 -55.75
C ARG A 86 5.56 18.00 -56.56
N SER A 87 4.30 17.81 -56.12
CA SER A 87 3.06 18.43 -56.71
C SER A 87 1.74 17.76 -56.25
N THR A 88 0.81 18.51 -55.62
CA THR A 88 -0.66 18.23 -55.50
C THR A 88 -1.35 19.41 -54.79
N ASP A 89 -1.93 20.36 -55.53
CA ASP A 89 -2.64 21.53 -54.95
C ASP A 89 -4.08 21.73 -55.49
N GLU A 90 -4.57 20.86 -56.39
CA GLU A 90 -5.85 21.06 -57.12
C GLU A 90 -7.07 20.33 -56.54
N GLU A 91 -6.89 19.45 -55.55
CA GLU A 91 -7.99 18.65 -54.97
C GLU A 91 -8.71 19.33 -53.79
N VAL A 92 -8.13 20.38 -53.20
CA VAL A 92 -8.63 21.02 -51.96
C VAL A 92 -9.64 22.14 -52.24
N SER A 93 -9.54 22.81 -53.39
CA SER A 93 -10.44 23.92 -53.78
C SER A 93 -11.88 23.46 -54.05
N THR A 94 -12.04 22.29 -54.67
CA THR A 94 -13.34 21.75 -55.09
C THR A 94 -14.27 21.40 -53.92
N PHE A 95 -13.71 21.04 -52.76
CA PHE A 95 -14.50 20.60 -51.61
C PHE A 95 -15.20 21.77 -50.89
N LEU A 96 -14.48 22.89 -50.71
CA LEU A 96 -14.97 24.08 -50.00
C LEU A 96 -16.11 24.81 -50.74
N GLN A 97 -16.26 24.59 -52.05
CA GLN A 97 -17.27 25.26 -52.86
C GLN A 97 -18.67 24.66 -52.67
N MET A 98 -18.79 23.37 -52.32
CA MET A 98 -20.08 22.70 -52.13
C MET A 98 -20.74 23.00 -50.77
N GLU A 99 -19.96 23.21 -49.70
CA GLU A 99 -20.53 23.59 -48.40
C GLU A 99 -21.19 24.99 -48.43
N ALA A 100 -20.61 25.94 -49.17
CA ALA A 100 -21.13 27.30 -49.30
C ALA A 100 -22.49 27.37 -50.03
N GLU A 101 -22.75 26.49 -50.99
CA GLU A 101 -24.06 26.42 -51.66
C GLU A 101 -25.13 25.81 -50.76
N ALA A 102 -24.78 24.83 -49.93
CA ALA A 102 -25.71 24.15 -49.01
C ALA A 102 -26.30 25.10 -47.95
N GLU A 103 -25.50 25.99 -47.36
CA GLU A 103 -25.98 26.98 -46.39
C GLU A 103 -26.99 27.99 -46.99
N SER A 104 -26.89 28.25 -48.30
CA SER A 104 -27.73 29.25 -48.98
C SER A 104 -29.20 28.82 -49.07
N MET A 105 -29.46 27.53 -49.27
CA MET A 105 -30.82 26.99 -49.46
C MET A 105 -31.62 26.87 -48.16
N ALA A 106 -30.97 26.83 -46.99
CA ALA A 106 -31.61 26.62 -45.70
C ALA A 106 -32.44 27.82 -45.17
N LYS A 107 -32.34 29.00 -45.80
CA LYS A 107 -32.93 30.27 -45.29
C LYS A 107 -34.26 30.69 -45.94
N ILE A 108 -34.94 29.81 -46.68
CA ILE A 108 -36.20 30.13 -47.37
C ILE A 108 -37.36 29.27 -46.85
N GLY A 109 -38.03 29.75 -45.80
CA GLY A 109 -39.29 29.20 -45.29
C GLY A 109 -40.00 30.25 -44.42
N ARG A 110 -41.21 30.66 -44.81
CA ARG A 110 -42.00 31.69 -44.09
C ARG A 110 -43.06 31.04 -43.21
N GLU A 111 -43.29 31.63 -42.04
CA GLU A 111 -44.39 31.24 -41.15
C GLU A 111 -45.76 31.67 -41.69
N CYS A 112 -46.80 30.91 -41.33
CA CYS A 112 -48.20 31.34 -41.31
C CYS A 112 -48.92 30.57 -40.16
N PRO A 113 -49.72 31.23 -39.31
CA PRO A 113 -50.28 30.60 -38.12
C PRO A 113 -51.60 29.86 -38.38
N VAL A 114 -51.83 28.76 -37.65
CA VAL A 114 -53.13 28.09 -37.53
C VAL A 114 -53.48 27.97 -36.04
N PRO A 115 -54.66 28.45 -35.60
CA PRO A 115 -55.03 28.45 -34.18
C PRO A 115 -55.36 27.05 -33.66
N LYS A 116 -55.08 26.80 -32.37
CA LYS A 116 -55.35 25.52 -31.69
C LYS A 116 -56.53 25.63 -30.71
N PRO A 117 -57.42 24.63 -30.64
CA PRO A 117 -58.53 24.63 -29.69
C PRO A 117 -58.06 24.28 -28.26
N PRO A 118 -58.71 24.82 -27.21
CA PRO A 118 -58.38 24.50 -25.82
C PRO A 118 -58.99 23.17 -25.37
N GLY A 119 -58.30 22.44 -24.49
CA GLY A 119 -58.79 21.21 -23.86
C GLY A 119 -57.72 20.12 -23.74
N ILE A 120 -58.09 19.00 -23.12
CA ILE A 120 -57.19 17.87 -22.75
C ILE A 120 -56.40 17.31 -23.94
N ILE A 121 -56.96 17.39 -25.16
CA ILE A 121 -56.31 16.96 -26.41
C ILE A 121 -55.05 17.80 -26.71
N GLY A 122 -55.03 19.09 -26.35
CA GLY A 122 -53.87 19.96 -26.51
C GLY A 122 -52.73 19.63 -25.54
N GLU A 123 -53.08 19.21 -24.32
CA GLU A 123 -52.11 18.86 -23.28
C GLU A 123 -51.41 17.51 -23.56
N LEU A 124 -52.15 16.52 -24.08
CA LEU A 124 -51.57 15.27 -24.58
C LEU A 124 -50.61 15.47 -25.78
N LEU A 125 -50.78 16.57 -26.53
CA LEU A 125 -49.93 16.98 -27.65
C LEU A 125 -48.91 18.07 -27.29
N GLY A 126 -48.65 18.29 -25.99
CA GLY A 126 -47.54 19.11 -25.49
C GLY A 126 -47.81 20.61 -25.31
N PHE A 127 -49.05 21.08 -25.48
CA PHE A 127 -49.41 22.50 -25.31
C PHE A 127 -50.01 22.74 -23.91
N SER A 128 -49.14 22.80 -22.89
CA SER A 128 -49.52 23.15 -21.52
C SER A 128 -49.14 24.60 -21.18
N ASN A 129 -50.04 25.31 -20.49
CA ASN A 129 -49.91 26.74 -20.19
C ASN A 129 -49.07 26.99 -18.92
N LYS A 130 -48.02 27.82 -19.04
CA LYS A 130 -47.40 28.51 -17.89
C LYS A 130 -47.22 29.99 -18.21
N ASN A 131 -47.97 30.84 -17.50
CA ASN A 131 -47.71 32.28 -17.49
C ASN A 131 -46.45 32.57 -16.67
N THR A 132 -45.67 33.52 -17.15
CA THR A 132 -44.32 33.85 -16.64
C THR A 132 -44.35 34.95 -15.60
N THR A 133 -43.47 34.86 -14.60
CA THR A 133 -42.82 36.03 -13.98
C THR A 133 -41.42 35.65 -13.50
N ASP A 134 -40.42 36.29 -14.11
CA ASP A 134 -39.11 36.74 -13.63
C ASP A 134 -38.51 36.16 -12.32
N GLN A 135 -37.20 35.88 -12.23
CA GLN A 135 -36.08 36.40 -13.02
C GLN A 135 -34.81 35.49 -12.99
N SER A 136 -34.05 35.51 -14.09
CA SER A 136 -32.60 35.19 -14.22
C SER A 136 -32.00 33.92 -13.57
N THR A 137 -31.89 32.82 -14.33
CA THR A 137 -30.69 31.94 -14.44
C THR A 137 -30.82 30.99 -15.66
N PRO A 138 -29.76 30.34 -16.16
CA PRO A 138 -29.74 29.78 -17.52
C PRO A 138 -30.43 28.41 -17.66
N ALA A 139 -30.75 28.07 -18.92
CA ALA A 139 -31.37 26.80 -19.30
C ALA A 139 -30.43 25.59 -19.09
N PHE A 140 -31.04 24.42 -18.91
CA PHE A 140 -30.36 23.12 -18.94
C PHE A 140 -29.91 22.78 -20.38
N PRO A 141 -28.75 22.14 -20.59
CA PRO A 141 -28.32 21.68 -21.91
C PRO A 141 -29.13 20.47 -22.37
N ASP A 142 -29.30 20.34 -23.69
CA ASP A 142 -30.08 19.27 -24.32
C ASP A 142 -29.52 17.86 -24.12
N HIS A 143 -30.43 16.88 -24.05
CA HIS A 143 -30.11 15.47 -24.10
C HIS A 143 -29.99 14.98 -25.55
N ASN A 144 -28.82 15.14 -26.17
CA ASN A 144 -28.33 14.16 -27.14
C ASN A 144 -26.80 14.22 -27.33
N GLU A 145 -26.24 13.12 -27.84
CA GLU A 145 -24.81 12.94 -28.15
C GLU A 145 -23.81 13.29 -27.01
N MET A 146 -23.80 12.46 -25.97
CA MET A 146 -22.52 12.14 -25.33
C MET A 146 -21.62 11.42 -26.35
N GLY A 147 -20.83 12.20 -27.11
CA GLY A 147 -19.84 11.65 -28.03
C GLY A 147 -18.92 10.64 -27.32
N ALA A 148 -18.47 9.61 -28.03
CA ALA A 148 -17.82 8.43 -27.42
C ALA A 148 -16.69 8.75 -26.42
N TYR A 149 -15.96 9.86 -26.65
CA TYR A 149 -14.95 10.38 -25.73
C TYR A 149 -15.51 10.76 -24.35
N SER A 150 -16.64 11.47 -24.26
CA SER A 150 -17.24 11.85 -22.97
C SER A 150 -17.81 10.64 -22.23
N PHE A 151 -18.35 9.66 -22.96
CA PHE A 151 -18.84 8.40 -22.39
C PHE A 151 -17.69 7.56 -21.79
N VAL A 152 -16.56 7.46 -22.49
CA VAL A 152 -15.35 6.80 -21.97
C VAL A 152 -14.79 7.56 -20.75
N LEU A 153 -14.78 8.90 -20.78
CA LEU A 153 -14.35 9.70 -19.62
C LEU A 153 -15.26 9.52 -18.40
N ASP A 154 -16.58 9.42 -18.58
CA ASP A 154 -17.52 9.11 -17.47
C ASP A 154 -17.21 7.72 -16.90
N ILE A 155 -17.15 6.68 -17.73
CA ILE A 155 -16.82 5.31 -17.30
C ILE A 155 -15.49 5.24 -16.53
N LEU A 156 -14.47 6.01 -16.93
CA LEU A 156 -13.17 6.01 -16.27
C LEU A 156 -13.12 6.85 -14.98
N SER A 157 -13.95 7.89 -14.87
CA SER A 157 -13.82 8.92 -13.82
C SER A 157 -14.91 8.86 -12.75
N ASN A 158 -16.11 8.38 -13.08
CA ASN A 158 -17.28 8.42 -12.21
C ASN A 158 -17.32 7.18 -11.28
N PRO A 159 -17.21 7.34 -9.95
CA PRO A 159 -17.09 6.21 -9.00
C PRO A 159 -18.29 5.26 -8.97
N LYS A 160 -19.43 5.61 -9.59
CA LYS A 160 -20.58 4.70 -9.75
C LYS A 160 -20.22 3.45 -10.55
N HIS A 161 -19.36 3.56 -11.58
CA HIS A 161 -18.99 2.43 -12.42
C HIS A 161 -18.04 1.44 -11.71
N SER A 162 -17.34 1.90 -10.67
CA SER A 162 -16.50 1.04 -9.82
C SER A 162 -17.28 -0.13 -9.22
N LEU A 163 -18.60 -0.01 -9.01
CA LEU A 163 -19.45 -1.06 -8.44
C LEU A 163 -19.62 -2.28 -9.37
N TRP A 164 -19.61 -2.10 -10.70
CA TRP A 164 -19.76 -3.19 -11.67
C TRP A 164 -18.43 -3.58 -12.34
N ILE A 165 -17.48 -2.65 -12.45
CA ILE A 165 -16.12 -2.94 -12.93
C ILE A 165 -15.37 -3.82 -11.91
N ALA A 166 -15.54 -3.55 -10.60
CA ALA A 166 -14.90 -4.31 -9.53
C ALA A 166 -15.09 -5.85 -9.60
N PRO A 167 -16.30 -6.41 -9.63
CA PRO A 167 -16.49 -7.87 -9.65
C PRO A 167 -15.95 -8.51 -10.94
N LEU A 168 -16.05 -7.84 -12.09
CA LEU A 168 -15.48 -8.33 -13.36
C LEU A 168 -13.95 -8.39 -13.29
N LEU A 169 -13.34 -7.35 -12.72
CA LEU A 169 -11.89 -7.24 -12.54
C LEU A 169 -11.36 -8.29 -11.55
N VAL A 170 -12.05 -8.52 -10.44
CA VAL A 170 -11.73 -9.60 -9.48
C VAL A 170 -11.91 -10.99 -10.10
N ALA A 171 -12.94 -11.20 -10.94
CA ALA A 171 -13.16 -12.47 -11.63
C ALA A 171 -12.07 -12.76 -12.68
N ALA A 172 -11.65 -11.75 -13.45
CA ALA A 172 -10.53 -11.87 -14.38
C ALA A 172 -9.22 -12.18 -13.66
N ASP A 173 -9.00 -11.58 -12.49
CA ASP A 173 -7.80 -11.78 -11.68
C ASP A 173 -7.79 -13.15 -10.97
N ALA A 174 -8.96 -13.69 -10.64
CA ALA A 174 -9.10 -15.07 -10.17
C ALA A 174 -8.71 -16.09 -11.26
N VAL A 175 -9.07 -15.82 -12.53
CA VAL A 175 -8.60 -16.60 -13.68
C VAL A 175 -7.09 -16.44 -13.88
N LEU A 176 -6.55 -15.23 -13.73
CA LEU A 176 -5.10 -15.00 -13.78
C LEU A 176 -4.36 -15.78 -12.69
N CYS A 177 -4.85 -15.80 -11.45
CA CYS A 177 -4.30 -16.63 -10.37
C CYS A 177 -4.30 -18.12 -10.74
N GLY A 178 -5.40 -18.65 -11.28
CA GLY A 178 -5.47 -20.04 -11.75
C GLY A 178 -4.46 -20.34 -12.87
N LEU A 179 -4.32 -19.44 -13.83
CA LEU A 179 -3.32 -19.55 -14.90
C LEU A 179 -1.88 -19.46 -14.36
N VAL A 180 -1.61 -18.62 -13.37
CA VAL A 180 -0.31 -18.51 -12.70
C VAL A 180 0.07 -19.82 -12.02
N ILE A 181 -0.85 -20.45 -11.26
CA ILE A 181 -0.63 -21.76 -10.63
C ILE A 181 -0.35 -22.85 -11.68
N GLN A 182 -1.11 -22.85 -12.79
CA GLN A 182 -0.97 -23.87 -13.84
C GLN A 182 0.24 -23.70 -14.76
N LYS A 183 0.82 -22.49 -14.88
CA LYS A 183 1.83 -22.16 -15.91
C LYS A 183 3.18 -21.70 -15.37
N ILE A 184 3.27 -21.30 -14.10
CA ILE A 184 4.51 -20.79 -13.50
C ILE A 184 4.89 -21.70 -12.33
N PRO A 185 6.11 -22.28 -12.31
CA PRO A 185 6.52 -23.18 -11.23
C PRO A 185 6.56 -22.45 -9.88
N TYR A 186 6.16 -23.16 -8.83
CA TYR A 186 6.31 -22.73 -7.45
C TYR A 186 7.78 -22.39 -7.13
N THR A 187 8.02 -21.34 -6.33
CA THR A 187 9.38 -20.90 -5.95
C THR A 187 9.54 -20.92 -4.43
N GLU A 188 10.13 -21.99 -3.90
CA GLU A 188 10.44 -22.10 -2.48
C GLU A 188 11.44 -21.02 -2.02
N ILE A 189 11.17 -20.39 -0.88
CA ILE A 189 12.05 -19.44 -0.19
C ILE A 189 11.91 -19.58 1.34
N ASP A 190 10.69 -19.43 1.87
CA ASP A 190 10.43 -19.41 3.33
C ASP A 190 9.43 -20.50 3.80
N TRP A 191 8.66 -21.14 2.91
CA TRP A 191 7.50 -21.98 3.29
C TRP A 191 7.95 -23.23 4.04
N THR A 192 8.96 -23.94 3.55
CA THR A 192 9.60 -25.05 4.29
C THR A 192 10.07 -24.63 5.68
N THR A 193 10.64 -23.43 5.83
CA THR A 193 11.07 -22.92 7.14
C THR A 193 9.88 -22.58 8.05
N TYR A 194 8.78 -22.01 7.52
CA TYR A 194 7.56 -21.82 8.31
C TYR A 194 7.01 -23.16 8.82
N MET A 195 6.98 -24.20 7.97
CA MET A 195 6.54 -25.55 8.34
C MET A 195 7.45 -26.20 9.39
N GLN A 196 8.77 -26.05 9.27
CA GLN A 196 9.74 -26.55 10.27
C GLN A 196 9.56 -25.85 11.63
N GLN A 197 9.43 -24.52 11.65
CA GLN A 197 9.21 -23.74 12.87
C GLN A 197 7.89 -24.13 13.54
N VAL A 198 6.84 -24.38 12.75
CA VAL A 198 5.54 -24.86 13.22
C VAL A 198 5.59 -26.29 13.73
N ALA A 199 6.32 -27.20 13.08
CA ALA A 199 6.45 -28.59 13.52
C ALA A 199 7.05 -28.69 14.93
N LEU A 200 8.04 -27.84 15.26
CA LEU A 200 8.57 -27.73 16.62
C LEU A 200 7.48 -27.30 17.62
N TYR A 201 6.69 -26.28 17.28
CA TYR A 201 5.55 -25.87 18.10
C TYR A 201 4.50 -26.98 18.25
N GLN A 202 4.19 -27.73 17.18
CA GLN A 202 3.25 -28.85 17.22
C GLN A 202 3.78 -30.01 18.08
N SER A 203 5.10 -30.26 18.10
CA SER A 203 5.73 -31.22 19.03
C SER A 203 5.77 -30.78 20.50
N GLY A 204 5.33 -29.54 20.80
CA GLY A 204 5.20 -29.03 22.17
C GLY A 204 6.15 -27.88 22.54
N GLU A 205 7.05 -27.44 21.66
CA GLU A 205 8.02 -26.38 21.97
C GLU A 205 7.34 -25.03 22.23
N ARG A 206 7.76 -24.34 23.31
CA ARG A 206 7.24 -23.02 23.72
C ARG A 206 8.34 -21.99 23.97
N ASP A 207 9.63 -22.36 23.99
CA ASP A 207 10.71 -21.38 23.99
C ASP A 207 10.99 -20.88 22.57
N TYR A 208 10.67 -19.60 22.33
CA TYR A 208 10.93 -18.90 21.07
C TYR A 208 12.41 -18.85 20.66
N THR A 209 13.35 -19.06 21.58
CA THR A 209 14.78 -19.17 21.29
C THR A 209 15.17 -20.55 20.78
N ALA A 210 14.34 -21.59 20.98
CA ALA A 210 14.51 -22.92 20.45
C ALA A 210 13.92 -23.06 19.02
N ILE A 211 12.77 -22.44 18.73
CA ILE A 211 12.05 -22.54 17.45
C ILE A 211 12.85 -21.94 16.27
N LYS A 212 13.33 -22.78 15.35
CA LYS A 212 14.09 -22.40 14.14
C LYS A 212 13.78 -23.35 12.97
N GLY A 213 14.11 -22.92 11.76
CA GLY A 213 14.19 -23.75 10.55
C GLY A 213 15.42 -23.37 9.72
N ASP A 214 15.49 -23.84 8.48
CA ASP A 214 16.69 -23.74 7.64
C ASP A 214 17.12 -22.29 7.32
N THR A 215 16.17 -21.35 7.14
CA THR A 215 16.48 -19.92 6.96
C THR A 215 16.60 -19.14 8.29
N GLY A 216 16.63 -19.85 9.43
CA GLY A 216 17.00 -19.32 10.74
C GLY A 216 15.88 -19.34 11.79
N PRO A 217 16.01 -18.53 12.86
CA PRO A 217 15.06 -18.52 13.97
C PRO A 217 13.73 -17.87 13.61
N LEU A 218 12.69 -18.27 14.34
CA LEU A 218 11.40 -17.59 14.31
C LEU A 218 11.54 -16.15 14.80
N VAL A 219 11.17 -15.19 13.96
CA VAL A 219 11.18 -13.74 14.24
C VAL A 219 9.82 -13.06 13.99
N TYR A 220 8.75 -13.86 13.96
CA TYR A 220 7.37 -13.39 13.85
C TYR A 220 6.64 -13.64 15.18
N PRO A 221 5.70 -12.77 15.61
CA PRO A 221 4.96 -12.99 16.84
C PRO A 221 3.96 -14.17 16.75
N ALA A 222 3.30 -14.44 17.88
CA ALA A 222 2.52 -15.66 18.09
C ALA A 222 1.41 -15.97 17.05
N ALA A 223 0.78 -14.97 16.42
CA ALA A 223 -0.28 -15.27 15.44
C ALA A 223 0.27 -15.86 14.13
N HIS A 224 1.54 -15.60 13.77
CA HIS A 224 2.20 -16.33 12.68
C HIS A 224 2.23 -17.84 12.96
N VAL A 225 2.65 -18.24 14.15
CA VAL A 225 2.74 -19.66 14.55
C VAL A 225 1.37 -20.32 14.48
N TYR A 226 0.31 -19.66 14.97
CA TYR A 226 -1.05 -20.22 14.92
C TYR A 226 -1.61 -20.31 13.50
N VAL A 227 -1.40 -19.30 12.65
CA VAL A 227 -1.86 -19.34 11.25
C VAL A 227 -1.12 -20.43 10.47
N TYR A 228 0.20 -20.52 10.60
CA TYR A 228 0.96 -21.56 9.88
C TYR A 228 0.82 -22.96 10.49
N SER A 229 0.41 -23.10 11.77
CA SER A 229 -0.08 -24.39 12.32
C SER A 229 -1.32 -24.87 11.58
N PHE A 230 -2.33 -24.01 11.49
CA PHE A 230 -3.56 -24.33 10.75
C PHE A 230 -3.31 -24.61 9.26
N LEU A 231 -2.35 -23.91 8.63
CA LEU A 231 -1.94 -24.20 7.26
C LEU A 231 -1.18 -25.53 7.13
N SER A 232 -0.31 -25.87 8.08
CA SER A 232 0.39 -27.16 8.16
C SER A 232 -0.61 -28.32 8.23
N ASP A 233 -1.60 -28.21 9.12
CA ASP A 233 -2.66 -29.21 9.30
C ASP A 233 -3.52 -29.39 8.03
N LEU A 234 -3.78 -28.30 7.29
CA LEU A 234 -4.52 -28.33 6.03
C LEU A 234 -3.72 -28.83 4.82
N THR A 235 -2.39 -28.79 4.85
CA THR A 235 -1.53 -29.08 3.68
C THR A 235 -0.62 -30.29 3.90
N ASP A 236 -1.02 -31.21 4.78
CA ASP A 236 -0.29 -32.45 5.10
C ASP A 236 1.17 -32.19 5.54
N GLY A 237 1.35 -31.25 6.48
CA GLY A 237 2.66 -30.80 6.94
C GLY A 237 3.38 -29.87 5.95
N GLY A 238 2.64 -29.16 5.11
CA GLY A 238 3.18 -28.31 4.05
C GLY A 238 3.58 -29.01 2.77
N ARG A 239 3.24 -30.31 2.62
CA ARG A 239 3.57 -31.15 1.46
C ARG A 239 2.66 -30.90 0.27
N ASP A 240 1.38 -30.61 0.49
CA ASP A 240 0.47 -30.20 -0.58
C ASP A 240 0.63 -28.72 -0.91
N ILE A 241 1.68 -28.44 -1.69
CA ILE A 241 1.97 -27.11 -2.25
C ILE A 241 0.81 -26.63 -3.15
N ALA A 242 0.16 -27.51 -3.91
CA ALA A 242 -0.90 -27.11 -4.83
C ALA A 242 -2.14 -26.57 -4.09
N PHE A 243 -2.54 -27.24 -3.01
CA PHE A 243 -3.59 -26.75 -2.12
C PHE A 243 -3.12 -25.51 -1.35
N GLY A 244 -1.87 -25.44 -0.91
CA GLY A 244 -1.27 -24.22 -0.34
C GLY A 244 -1.37 -23.00 -1.29
N GLN A 245 -1.05 -23.17 -2.56
CA GLN A 245 -1.19 -22.13 -3.60
C GLN A 245 -2.65 -21.71 -3.81
N LEU A 246 -3.60 -22.66 -3.77
CA LEU A 246 -5.03 -22.37 -3.86
C LEU A 246 -5.53 -21.56 -2.64
N ILE A 247 -5.08 -21.91 -1.43
CA ILE A 247 -5.39 -21.15 -0.21
C ILE A 247 -4.84 -19.72 -0.33
N PHE A 248 -3.60 -19.54 -0.77
CA PHE A 248 -3.01 -18.21 -0.92
C PHE A 248 -3.61 -17.38 -2.06
N ALA A 249 -4.09 -18.01 -3.13
CA ALA A 249 -4.92 -17.34 -4.13
C ALA A 249 -6.27 -16.88 -3.53
N GLY A 250 -6.89 -17.69 -2.66
CA GLY A 250 -8.07 -17.29 -1.89
C GLY A 250 -7.81 -16.09 -0.97
N ILE A 251 -6.70 -16.10 -0.22
CA ILE A 251 -6.28 -14.98 0.64
C ILE A 251 -5.99 -13.72 -0.20
N TYR A 252 -5.36 -13.87 -1.37
CA TYR A 252 -5.09 -12.77 -2.30
C TYR A 252 -6.38 -12.12 -2.80
N LEU A 253 -7.31 -12.92 -3.35
CA LEU A 253 -8.59 -12.42 -3.86
C LEU A 253 -9.48 -11.83 -2.76
N ALA A 254 -9.50 -12.43 -1.56
CA ALA A 254 -10.16 -11.85 -0.39
C ALA A 254 -9.56 -10.48 -0.01
N THR A 255 -8.23 -10.35 -0.05
CA THR A 255 -7.56 -9.06 0.18
C THR A 255 -7.91 -8.04 -0.89
N LEU A 256 -7.88 -8.43 -2.17
CA LEU A 256 -8.26 -7.58 -3.31
C LEU A 256 -9.70 -7.07 -3.18
N ILE A 257 -10.65 -7.91 -2.79
CA ILE A 257 -12.05 -7.51 -2.53
C ILE A 257 -12.12 -6.45 -1.41
N ILE A 258 -11.34 -6.61 -0.33
CA ILE A 258 -11.29 -5.63 0.78
C ILE A 258 -10.63 -4.32 0.33
N VAL A 259 -9.55 -4.39 -0.47
CA VAL A 259 -8.90 -3.22 -1.09
C VAL A 259 -9.88 -2.46 -1.97
N VAL A 260 -10.57 -3.15 -2.87
CA VAL A 260 -11.55 -2.54 -3.80
C VAL A 260 -12.73 -1.95 -3.02
N ALA A 261 -13.19 -2.60 -1.94
CA ALA A 261 -14.20 -2.04 -1.04
C ALA A 261 -13.71 -0.77 -0.31
N CYS A 262 -12.42 -0.68 0.03
CA CYS A 262 -11.79 0.54 0.55
C CYS A 262 -11.73 1.65 -0.51
N TYR A 263 -11.36 1.34 -1.76
CA TYR A 263 -11.32 2.30 -2.88
C TYR A 263 -12.72 2.88 -3.14
N ILE A 264 -13.74 2.02 -3.26
CA ILE A 264 -15.14 2.42 -3.47
C ILE A 264 -15.64 3.30 -2.30
N ARG A 265 -15.28 2.97 -1.05
CA ARG A 265 -15.65 3.78 0.13
C ARG A 265 -15.00 5.16 0.21
N VAL A 266 -13.86 5.36 -0.44
CA VAL A 266 -13.21 6.69 -0.56
C VAL A 266 -13.76 7.45 -1.79
N GLY A 267 -14.52 6.80 -2.67
CA GLY A 267 -14.99 7.39 -3.92
C GLY A 267 -13.91 7.41 -5.02
N ALA A 268 -13.02 6.42 -5.02
CA ALA A 268 -11.94 6.33 -5.99
C ALA A 268 -12.47 6.08 -7.42
N PRO A 269 -11.94 6.79 -8.44
CA PRO A 269 -12.39 6.67 -9.82
C PRO A 269 -12.00 5.31 -10.45
N PRO A 270 -12.83 4.76 -11.35
CA PRO A 270 -12.60 3.47 -11.98
C PRO A 270 -11.25 3.26 -12.65
N TYR A 271 -10.62 4.32 -13.19
CA TYR A 271 -9.29 4.22 -13.83
C TYR A 271 -8.18 3.71 -12.89
N LEU A 272 -8.36 3.75 -11.57
CA LEU A 272 -7.39 3.19 -10.62
C LEU A 272 -7.50 1.67 -10.45
N LEU A 273 -8.64 1.05 -10.81
CA LEU A 273 -8.90 -0.36 -10.54
C LEU A 273 -7.96 -1.33 -11.31
N PRO A 274 -7.58 -1.09 -12.58
CA PRO A 274 -6.58 -1.91 -13.28
C PRO A 274 -5.22 -2.00 -12.55
N LEU A 275 -4.80 -0.94 -11.87
CA LEU A 275 -3.53 -0.89 -11.13
C LEU A 275 -3.51 -1.83 -9.90
N LEU A 276 -4.66 -2.41 -9.53
CA LEU A 276 -4.79 -3.32 -8.39
C LEU A 276 -4.52 -4.78 -8.74
N VAL A 277 -4.58 -5.13 -10.04
CA VAL A 277 -4.48 -6.52 -10.55
C VAL A 277 -3.27 -6.73 -11.45
N LEU A 278 -2.79 -5.69 -12.15
CA LEU A 278 -1.66 -5.76 -13.08
C LEU A 278 -0.28 -6.02 -12.42
N SER A 279 -0.20 -6.22 -11.11
CA SER A 279 1.07 -6.47 -10.42
C SER A 279 1.53 -7.93 -10.54
N LYS A 280 2.61 -8.14 -11.28
CA LYS A 280 3.36 -9.40 -11.32
C LYS A 280 3.96 -9.72 -9.94
N ARG A 281 4.51 -8.70 -9.27
CA ARG A 281 5.20 -8.88 -7.98
C ARG A 281 4.25 -9.39 -6.90
N LEU A 282 3.02 -8.88 -6.87
CA LEU A 282 2.03 -9.19 -5.85
C LEU A 282 1.52 -10.63 -5.99
N HIS A 283 1.12 -11.04 -7.20
CA HIS A 283 0.86 -12.44 -7.56
C HIS A 283 2.02 -13.36 -7.13
N SER A 284 3.26 -12.94 -7.38
CA SER A 284 4.47 -13.69 -7.06
C SER A 284 4.85 -13.67 -5.55
N ILE A 285 4.17 -12.89 -4.71
CA ILE A 285 4.32 -12.90 -3.24
C ILE A 285 3.31 -13.86 -2.61
N TYR A 286 2.04 -13.79 -3.03
CA TYR A 286 0.98 -14.66 -2.53
C TYR A 286 1.10 -16.06 -3.15
N VAL A 287 0.87 -16.17 -4.46
CA VAL A 287 0.53 -17.43 -5.14
C VAL A 287 1.75 -18.30 -5.47
N LEU A 288 2.93 -17.70 -5.64
CA LEU A 288 4.16 -18.44 -6.02
C LEU A 288 5.17 -18.63 -4.88
N ARG A 289 4.91 -18.06 -3.69
CA ARG A 289 5.85 -18.06 -2.54
C ARG A 289 5.21 -18.20 -1.16
N LEU A 290 3.88 -18.11 -1.03
CA LEU A 290 3.14 -18.38 0.21
C LEU A 290 3.62 -17.51 1.42
N PHE A 291 4.07 -16.28 1.13
CA PHE A 291 4.74 -15.42 2.12
C PHE A 291 3.78 -14.86 3.19
N ASN A 292 4.30 -14.80 4.43
CA ASN A 292 3.61 -14.29 5.63
C ASN A 292 3.03 -12.87 5.45
N ASP A 293 3.71 -12.03 4.65
CA ASP A 293 3.30 -10.67 4.32
C ASP A 293 1.91 -10.59 3.65
N GLY A 294 1.48 -11.62 2.92
CA GLY A 294 0.16 -11.64 2.29
C GLY A 294 -0.99 -11.69 3.32
N ILE A 295 -0.81 -12.50 4.38
CA ILE A 295 -1.75 -12.61 5.51
C ILE A 295 -1.73 -11.30 6.32
N ALA A 296 -0.55 -10.75 6.58
CA ALA A 296 -0.40 -9.48 7.28
C ALA A 296 -0.99 -8.29 6.49
N ALA A 297 -0.85 -8.27 5.17
CA ALA A 297 -1.46 -7.27 4.30
C ALA A 297 -3.00 -7.39 4.27
N MET A 298 -3.54 -8.62 4.31
CA MET A 298 -4.98 -8.84 4.48
C MET A 298 -5.50 -8.22 5.79
N ALA A 299 -4.80 -8.47 6.91
CA ALA A 299 -5.15 -7.88 8.20
C ALA A 299 -5.04 -6.34 8.20
N MET A 300 -4.03 -5.77 7.52
CA MET A 300 -3.91 -4.32 7.33
C MET A 300 -5.12 -3.73 6.60
N TRP A 301 -5.45 -4.25 5.42
CA TRP A 301 -6.56 -3.72 4.61
C TRP A 301 -7.92 -3.93 5.27
N LEU A 302 -8.13 -5.05 5.97
CA LEU A 302 -9.34 -5.29 6.76
C LEU A 302 -9.45 -4.30 7.93
N SER A 303 -8.34 -3.98 8.61
CA SER A 303 -8.33 -2.95 9.64
C SER A 303 -8.66 -1.56 9.07
N ILE A 304 -8.06 -1.17 7.94
CA ILE A 304 -8.37 0.09 7.24
C ILE A 304 -9.88 0.16 6.91
N PHE A 305 -10.46 -0.91 6.35
CA PHE A 305 -11.89 -0.98 6.06
C PHE A 305 -12.77 -0.82 7.31
N LEU A 306 -12.41 -1.46 8.42
CA LEU A 306 -13.14 -1.35 9.68
C LEU A 306 -13.00 0.05 10.31
N PHE A 307 -11.85 0.73 10.15
CA PHE A 307 -11.69 2.15 10.51
C PHE A 307 -12.56 3.06 9.63
N GLN A 308 -12.60 2.86 8.30
CA GLN A 308 -13.51 3.59 7.42
C GLN A 308 -14.99 3.40 7.82
N ARG A 309 -15.37 2.21 8.32
CA ARG A 309 -16.70 1.92 8.88
C ARG A 309 -16.91 2.42 10.31
N ARG A 310 -15.92 3.09 10.92
CA ARG A 310 -15.90 3.56 12.33
C ARG A 310 -16.09 2.45 13.36
N GLN A 311 -15.81 1.19 12.99
CA GLN A 311 -15.91 0.01 13.87
C GLN A 311 -14.62 -0.16 14.69
N PHE A 312 -14.25 0.88 15.44
CA PHE A 312 -12.91 1.05 16.03
C PHE A 312 -12.41 -0.15 16.85
N SER A 313 -13.28 -0.82 17.62
CA SER A 313 -12.87 -1.98 18.42
C SER A 313 -12.43 -3.15 17.53
N ALA A 314 -13.23 -3.51 16.53
CA ALA A 314 -12.89 -4.55 15.56
C ALA A 314 -11.66 -4.15 14.71
N ALA A 315 -11.56 -2.88 14.31
CA ALA A 315 -10.42 -2.37 13.54
C ALA A 315 -9.09 -2.52 14.31
N VAL A 316 -9.10 -2.22 15.62
CA VAL A 316 -7.94 -2.36 16.51
C VAL A 316 -7.63 -3.81 16.86
N THR A 317 -8.65 -4.66 17.06
CA THR A 317 -8.45 -6.11 17.24
C THR A 317 -7.82 -6.75 16.00
N ILE A 318 -8.33 -6.47 14.79
CA ILE A 318 -7.76 -6.96 13.54
C ILE A 318 -6.35 -6.41 13.28
N TRP A 319 -6.11 -5.13 13.58
CA TRP A 319 -4.75 -4.56 13.51
C TRP A 319 -3.79 -5.26 14.46
N SER A 320 -4.17 -5.51 15.72
CA SER A 320 -3.33 -6.22 16.68
C SER A 320 -3.10 -7.68 16.27
N LEU A 321 -4.12 -8.38 15.79
CA LEU A 321 -3.95 -9.72 15.19
C LEU A 321 -2.93 -9.69 14.04
N GLY A 322 -3.01 -8.69 13.15
CA GLY A 322 -2.07 -8.49 12.06
C GLY A 322 -0.64 -8.15 12.51
N VAL A 323 -0.46 -7.32 13.54
CA VAL A 323 0.83 -7.11 14.22
C VAL A 323 1.36 -8.43 14.76
N GLY A 324 0.48 -9.28 15.28
CA GLY A 324 0.79 -10.63 15.73
C GLY A 324 1.27 -11.58 14.62
N VAL A 325 1.00 -11.27 13.35
CA VAL A 325 1.46 -12.03 12.17
C VAL A 325 2.78 -11.44 11.64
N LYS A 326 2.88 -10.11 11.51
CA LYS A 326 4.15 -9.43 11.21
C LYS A 326 4.19 -8.03 11.84
N MET A 327 5.28 -7.74 12.55
CA MET A 327 5.48 -6.47 13.27
C MET A 327 5.50 -5.21 12.37
N SER A 328 5.59 -5.36 11.05
CA SER A 328 5.47 -4.28 10.06
C SER A 328 4.19 -3.45 10.19
N LEU A 329 3.10 -4.04 10.69
CA LEU A 329 1.84 -3.31 10.91
C LEU A 329 1.91 -2.27 12.04
N LEU A 330 2.98 -2.27 12.84
CA LEU A 330 3.22 -1.23 13.85
C LEU A 330 3.53 0.14 13.23
N LEU A 331 3.90 0.20 11.94
CA LEU A 331 4.04 1.46 11.19
C LEU A 331 2.71 2.24 11.05
N LEU A 332 1.56 1.60 11.31
CA LEU A 332 0.24 2.23 11.35
C LEU A 332 -0.08 2.87 12.71
N ALA A 333 0.66 2.54 13.78
CA ALA A 333 0.35 2.95 15.15
C ALA A 333 0.24 4.48 15.35
N PRO A 334 1.12 5.33 14.76
CA PRO A 334 0.99 6.79 14.87
C PRO A 334 -0.37 7.30 14.35
N ALA A 335 -0.74 6.88 13.14
CA ALA A 335 -2.02 7.23 12.53
C ALA A 335 -3.23 6.69 13.31
N ILE A 336 -3.17 5.44 13.76
CA ILE A 336 -4.23 4.83 14.59
C ILE A 336 -4.45 5.64 15.87
N ALA A 337 -3.38 6.02 16.56
CA ALA A 337 -3.46 6.82 17.78
C ALA A 337 -4.12 8.18 17.54
N VAL A 338 -3.76 8.89 16.46
CA VAL A 338 -4.37 10.19 16.09
C VAL A 338 -5.83 10.03 15.67
N ILE A 339 -6.17 9.04 14.85
CA ILE A 339 -7.55 8.75 14.40
C ILE A 339 -8.46 8.48 15.61
N ILE A 340 -8.00 7.70 16.59
CA ILE A 340 -8.76 7.39 17.81
C ILE A 340 -8.89 8.64 18.71
N ALA A 341 -7.80 9.40 18.89
CA ALA A 341 -7.80 10.65 19.65
C ALA A 341 -8.80 11.68 19.10
N LEU A 342 -8.84 11.86 17.77
CA LEU A 342 -9.78 12.75 17.08
C LEU A 342 -11.22 12.25 17.09
N SER A 343 -11.44 10.93 17.07
CA SER A 343 -12.78 10.33 17.02
C SER A 343 -13.48 10.30 18.39
N GLY A 344 -12.74 10.09 19.48
CA GLY A 344 -13.34 9.88 20.80
C GLY A 344 -12.54 10.38 22.01
N GLY A 345 -11.32 10.90 21.82
CA GLY A 345 -10.45 11.33 22.91
C GLY A 345 -9.94 10.18 23.79
N ILE A 346 -9.43 10.51 24.98
CA ILE A 346 -8.81 9.54 25.89
C ILE A 346 -9.77 8.44 26.35
N GLY A 347 -11.08 8.74 26.45
CA GLY A 347 -12.11 7.78 26.82
C GLY A 347 -12.36 6.67 25.78
N LEU A 348 -12.02 6.90 24.51
CA LEU A 348 -11.98 5.85 23.48
C LEU A 348 -10.58 5.22 23.36
N ALA A 349 -9.53 6.01 23.55
CA ALA A 349 -8.15 5.55 23.43
C ALA A 349 -7.76 4.49 24.47
N ILE A 350 -8.12 4.65 25.75
CA ILE A 350 -7.72 3.70 26.80
C ILE A 350 -8.33 2.30 26.57
N PRO A 351 -9.65 2.12 26.36
CA PRO A 351 -10.23 0.79 26.09
C PRO A 351 -9.67 0.13 24.82
N LEU A 352 -9.37 0.90 23.78
CA LEU A 352 -8.79 0.36 22.55
C LEU A 352 -7.31 -0.02 22.71
N ALA A 353 -6.52 0.75 23.46
CA ALA A 353 -5.15 0.37 23.80
C ALA A 353 -5.13 -0.90 24.66
N ILE A 354 -6.05 -1.03 25.63
CA ILE A 354 -6.22 -2.26 26.41
C ILE A 354 -6.57 -3.43 25.49
N ASN A 355 -7.55 -3.31 24.58
CA ASN A 355 -7.88 -4.33 23.58
C ASN A 355 -6.65 -4.76 22.77
N ALA A 356 -5.89 -3.81 22.20
CA ALA A 356 -4.69 -4.10 21.44
C ALA A 356 -3.64 -4.89 22.23
N ILE A 357 -3.38 -4.49 23.48
CA ILE A 357 -2.43 -5.15 24.40
C ILE A 357 -2.94 -6.52 24.84
N SER A 358 -4.23 -6.65 25.17
CA SER A 358 -4.86 -7.92 25.55
C SER A 358 -4.79 -8.94 24.41
N VAL A 359 -4.98 -8.54 23.16
CA VAL A 359 -4.78 -9.42 21.99
C VAL A 359 -3.34 -9.94 21.94
N GLN A 360 -2.32 -9.07 22.07
CA GLN A 360 -0.92 -9.51 22.11
C GLN A 360 -0.62 -10.43 23.31
N GLY A 361 -1.16 -10.11 24.49
CA GLY A 361 -0.96 -10.88 25.71
C GLY A 361 -1.62 -12.26 25.67
N LEU A 362 -2.82 -12.38 25.06
CA LEU A 362 -3.51 -13.64 24.85
C LEU A 362 -2.81 -14.51 23.80
N LEU A 363 -2.41 -13.91 22.67
CA LEU A 363 -1.64 -14.60 21.63
C LEU A 363 -0.30 -15.11 22.17
N GLY A 364 0.44 -14.25 22.89
CA GLY A 364 1.74 -14.59 23.46
C GLY A 364 1.69 -15.49 24.69
N LEU A 365 0.54 -15.71 25.31
CA LEU A 365 0.39 -16.32 26.64
C LEU A 365 1.18 -17.64 26.86
N PRO A 366 1.16 -18.65 25.97
CA PRO A 366 1.90 -19.89 26.22
C PRO A 366 3.42 -19.68 26.16
N PHE A 367 3.90 -18.80 25.28
CA PHE A 367 5.32 -18.48 25.11
C PHE A 367 5.85 -17.54 26.20
N LEU A 368 5.01 -16.62 26.67
CA LEU A 368 5.28 -15.73 27.80
C LEU A 368 5.37 -16.48 29.13
N ARG A 369 4.70 -17.63 29.26
CA ARG A 369 4.79 -18.50 30.45
C ARG A 369 6.09 -19.30 30.49
N GLU A 370 6.57 -19.76 29.34
CA GLU A 370 7.81 -20.53 29.23
C GLU A 370 9.03 -19.63 29.33
N ASN A 371 9.16 -18.66 28.41
CA ASN A 371 10.31 -17.76 28.36
C ASN A 371 9.89 -16.38 27.85
N ALA A 372 9.36 -15.53 28.75
CA ALA A 372 8.92 -14.18 28.42
C ALA A 372 10.01 -13.31 27.75
N ILE A 373 11.26 -13.46 28.16
CA ILE A 373 12.40 -12.71 27.59
C ILE A 373 12.74 -13.25 26.20
N GLY A 374 12.76 -14.57 26.04
CA GLY A 374 12.93 -15.24 24.75
C GLY A 374 11.85 -14.87 23.74
N TYR A 375 10.57 -14.91 24.15
CA TYR A 375 9.45 -14.47 23.31
C TYR A 375 9.59 -13.00 22.90
N LEU A 376 9.72 -12.07 23.85
CA LEU A 376 9.76 -10.64 23.54
C LEU A 376 10.98 -10.24 22.69
N SER A 377 12.14 -10.86 22.93
CA SER A 377 13.36 -10.58 22.15
C SER A 377 13.37 -11.19 20.74
N ARG A 378 12.55 -12.22 20.48
CA ARG A 378 12.45 -12.88 19.15
C ARG A 378 11.24 -12.45 18.35
N ALA A 379 10.05 -12.45 18.94
CA ALA A 379 8.81 -11.98 18.30
C ALA A 379 8.91 -10.51 17.86
N PHE A 380 9.65 -9.70 18.62
CA PHE A 380 9.99 -8.32 18.30
C PHE A 380 11.52 -8.17 18.27
N GLU A 381 12.20 -8.95 17.42
CA GLU A 381 13.66 -8.89 17.25
C GLU A 381 14.09 -7.60 16.51
N LEU A 382 14.04 -6.49 17.24
CA LEU A 382 14.37 -5.17 16.73
C LEU A 382 15.86 -5.06 16.35
N THR A 383 16.77 -5.75 17.03
CA THR A 383 18.22 -5.67 16.79
C THR A 383 18.71 -6.40 15.53
N ARG A 384 17.84 -7.04 14.73
CA ARG A 384 18.24 -7.77 13.52
C ARG A 384 18.64 -6.83 12.39
N GLU A 385 19.94 -6.75 12.11
CA GLU A 385 20.45 -6.10 10.90
C GLU A 385 20.23 -7.00 9.67
N PHE A 386 19.50 -6.51 8.67
CA PHE A 386 19.31 -7.20 7.40
C PHE A 386 20.52 -7.01 6.47
N LEU A 387 20.94 -8.08 5.78
CA LEU A 387 22.13 -8.06 4.93
C LEU A 387 21.95 -7.16 3.69
N PHE A 388 22.98 -6.37 3.37
CA PHE A 388 23.01 -5.47 2.20
C PHE A 388 22.77 -6.17 0.85
N LYS A 389 23.05 -7.48 0.75
CA LYS A 389 22.69 -8.33 -0.41
C LYS A 389 21.20 -8.27 -0.75
N TRP A 390 20.33 -8.22 0.28
CA TRP A 390 18.89 -8.43 0.17
C TRP A 390 18.05 -7.15 0.21
N THR A 391 18.64 -6.00 0.56
CA THR A 391 17.89 -4.72 0.61
C THR A 391 17.41 -4.28 -0.76
N VAL A 392 16.17 -3.80 -0.83
CA VAL A 392 15.59 -3.15 -2.02
C VAL A 392 15.88 -1.64 -2.00
N ASN A 393 15.83 -0.98 -0.84
CA ASN A 393 16.13 0.45 -0.69
C ASN A 393 17.59 0.70 -0.24
N TRP A 394 18.04 1.95 -0.39
CA TRP A 394 19.35 2.47 0.05
C TRP A 394 20.63 1.83 -0.55
N ARG A 395 20.51 0.89 -1.49
CA ARG A 395 21.66 0.17 -2.08
C ARG A 395 22.64 1.06 -2.84
N PHE A 396 22.18 2.22 -3.32
CA PHE A 396 23.02 3.21 -3.99
C PHE A 396 24.00 3.97 -3.06
N ILE A 397 23.81 3.88 -1.73
CA ILE A 397 24.70 4.54 -0.75
C ILE A 397 25.94 3.67 -0.44
N GLY A 398 25.87 2.36 -0.70
CA GLY A 398 26.98 1.41 -0.45
C GLY A 398 26.95 0.77 0.94
N GLU A 399 27.65 -0.36 1.06
CA GLU A 399 27.55 -1.26 2.22
C GLU A 399 28.09 -0.65 3.52
N GLU A 400 29.23 0.06 3.45
CA GLU A 400 29.86 0.66 4.64
C GLU A 400 28.96 1.70 5.32
N THR A 401 28.32 2.58 4.53
CA THR A 401 27.38 3.57 5.04
C THR A 401 26.07 2.91 5.49
N PHE A 402 25.56 1.92 4.75
CA PHE A 402 24.36 1.16 5.10
C PHE A 402 24.49 0.39 6.42
N VAL A 403 25.70 -0.08 6.76
CA VAL A 403 26.02 -0.74 8.04
C VAL A 403 26.34 0.27 9.16
N SER A 404 26.55 1.55 8.84
CA SER A 404 26.90 2.56 9.83
C SER A 404 25.75 2.90 10.79
N LYS A 405 26.06 2.99 12.09
CA LYS A 405 25.11 3.46 13.11
C LYS A 405 24.64 4.89 12.86
N ALA A 406 25.49 5.74 12.29
CA ALA A 406 25.16 7.13 11.96
C ALA A 406 24.03 7.21 10.93
N PHE A 407 24.09 6.41 9.86
CA PHE A 407 23.01 6.31 8.88
C PHE A 407 21.70 5.84 9.52
N ALA A 408 21.76 4.81 10.37
CA ALA A 408 20.61 4.25 11.06
C ALA A 408 19.94 5.24 12.04
N VAL A 409 20.71 5.99 12.82
CA VAL A 409 20.21 7.04 13.71
C VAL A 409 19.65 8.23 12.92
N ASN A 410 20.27 8.60 11.79
CA ASN A 410 19.74 9.65 10.92
C ASN A 410 18.39 9.25 10.28
N LEU A 411 18.23 8.00 9.85
CA LEU A 411 16.94 7.49 9.36
C LEU A 411 15.84 7.54 10.44
N LEU A 412 16.16 7.20 11.68
CA LEU A 412 15.25 7.33 12.82
C LEU A 412 14.87 8.80 13.09
N ALA A 413 15.84 9.72 13.05
CA ALA A 413 15.59 11.15 13.23
C ALA A 413 14.68 11.71 12.12
N VAL A 414 14.91 11.32 10.86
CA VAL A 414 14.04 11.67 9.72
C VAL A 414 12.64 11.05 9.87
N HIS A 415 12.52 9.81 10.37
CA HIS A 415 11.22 9.19 10.65
C HIS A 415 10.41 9.99 11.67
N VAL A 416 11.02 10.31 12.82
CA VAL A 416 10.37 11.11 13.88
C VAL A 416 10.01 12.51 13.37
N PHE A 417 10.90 13.17 12.62
CA PHE A 417 10.63 14.46 12.00
C PHE A 417 9.43 14.40 11.03
N LEU A 418 9.39 13.41 10.13
CA LEU A 418 8.30 13.26 9.16
C LEU A 418 6.97 12.95 9.85
N VAL A 419 6.95 12.07 10.87
CA VAL A 419 5.73 11.80 11.65
C VAL A 419 5.25 13.06 12.37
N LEU A 420 6.14 13.86 12.98
CA LEU A 420 5.77 15.11 13.64
C LEU A 420 5.29 16.19 12.63
N ALA A 421 5.92 16.30 11.46
CA ALA A 421 5.52 17.21 10.40
C ALA A 421 4.13 16.84 9.84
N PHE A 422 3.86 15.55 9.62
CA PHE A 422 2.53 15.08 9.25
C PHE A 422 1.51 15.27 10.37
N MET A 423 1.86 15.03 11.63
CA MET A 423 0.98 15.32 12.76
C MET A 423 0.57 16.79 12.78
N ALA A 424 1.55 17.70 12.81
CA ALA A 424 1.31 19.15 12.93
C ALA A 424 0.62 19.75 11.70
N GLY A 425 1.04 19.38 10.50
CA GLY A 425 0.56 20.01 9.25
C GLY A 425 -0.62 19.31 8.58
N ARG A 426 -0.98 18.08 8.99
CA ARG A 426 -1.98 17.24 8.30
C ARG A 426 -2.91 16.51 9.26
N TRP A 427 -2.40 15.59 10.08
CA TRP A 427 -3.23 14.64 10.81
C TRP A 427 -4.02 15.29 11.96
N ILE A 428 -3.51 16.31 12.67
CA ILE A 428 -4.29 16.96 13.75
C ILE A 428 -5.22 18.08 13.25
N ASN A 429 -5.18 18.44 11.96
CA ASN A 429 -5.94 19.56 11.38
C ASN A 429 -7.45 19.55 11.69
N PRO A 430 -8.16 18.39 11.72
CA PRO A 430 -9.57 18.36 12.10
C PRO A 430 -9.87 18.90 13.51
N SER A 431 -8.88 18.90 14.41
CA SER A 431 -9.00 19.48 15.76
C SER A 431 -8.74 20.98 15.86
N ARG A 432 -8.18 21.60 14.80
CA ARG A 432 -7.71 23.00 14.78
C ARG A 432 -6.83 23.37 15.99
N CYS A 433 -5.97 22.45 16.42
CA CYS A 433 -5.05 22.63 17.55
C CYS A 433 -3.60 22.50 17.09
N GLU A 434 -2.72 23.34 17.62
CA GLU A 434 -1.27 23.17 17.55
C GLU A 434 -0.82 21.95 18.37
N LEU A 435 0.38 21.43 18.08
CA LEU A 435 0.81 20.09 18.52
C LEU A 435 1.06 19.99 20.04
N ASP A 436 1.55 21.07 20.66
CA ASP A 436 1.70 21.25 22.12
C ASP A 436 0.32 21.19 22.83
N SER A 437 -0.64 21.89 22.24
CA SER A 437 -2.00 22.08 22.71
C SER A 437 -2.82 20.82 22.48
N PHE A 438 -2.54 20.07 21.42
CA PHE A 438 -3.20 18.81 21.09
C PHE A 438 -2.98 17.76 22.19
N ALA A 439 -1.72 17.51 22.58
CA ALA A 439 -1.39 16.55 23.63
C ALA A 439 -2.01 16.96 24.98
N THR A 440 -1.94 18.25 25.32
CA THR A 440 -2.52 18.82 26.54
C THR A 440 -4.05 18.68 26.57
N LYS A 441 -4.74 19.02 25.47
CA LYS A 441 -6.20 18.88 25.33
C LYS A 441 -6.64 17.42 25.28
N PHE A 442 -5.84 16.51 24.72
CA PHE A 442 -6.11 15.06 24.74
C PHE A 442 -6.13 14.52 26.17
N LEU A 443 -5.07 14.80 26.95
CA LEU A 443 -4.95 14.34 28.35
C LEU A 443 -6.04 14.94 29.25
N GLN A 444 -6.47 16.17 28.99
CA GLN A 444 -7.60 16.81 29.69
C GLN A 444 -8.99 16.33 29.20
N ASN A 445 -9.07 15.43 28.21
CA ASN A 445 -10.31 15.01 27.54
C ASN A 445 -11.13 16.19 26.95
N ARG A 446 -10.43 17.23 26.47
CA ARG A 446 -10.97 18.49 25.93
C ARG A 446 -10.76 18.65 24.42
N LEU A 447 -10.26 17.65 23.70
CA LEU A 447 -10.21 17.70 22.24
C LEU A 447 -11.64 17.76 21.64
N PRO A 448 -11.87 18.57 20.61
CA PRO A 448 -13.10 18.51 19.83
C PRO A 448 -13.16 17.17 19.10
N LYS A 449 -14.23 16.40 19.35
CA LYS A 449 -14.47 15.13 18.66
C LYS A 449 -14.94 15.42 17.24
N SER A 450 -14.31 14.78 16.25
CA SER A 450 -14.56 14.99 14.83
C SER A 450 -15.09 13.74 14.14
N VAL A 451 -15.95 13.91 13.15
CA VAL A 451 -16.39 12.82 12.27
C VAL A 451 -15.43 12.78 11.09
N LEU A 452 -14.46 11.86 11.15
CA LEU A 452 -13.45 11.69 10.12
C LEU A 452 -14.04 11.00 8.88
N SER A 453 -13.69 11.48 7.69
CA SER A 453 -14.10 10.84 6.43
C SER A 453 -13.30 9.55 6.17
N ALA A 454 -13.87 8.63 5.39
CA ALA A 454 -13.16 7.42 4.95
C ALA A 454 -11.86 7.76 4.20
N GLY A 455 -11.88 8.86 3.43
CA GLY A 455 -10.70 9.40 2.75
C GLY A 455 -9.60 9.84 3.73
N PHE A 456 -9.95 10.70 4.71
CA PHE A 456 -9.00 11.17 5.72
C PHE A 456 -8.36 10.00 6.50
N ILE A 457 -9.19 9.05 6.94
CA ILE A 457 -8.75 7.85 7.67
C ILE A 457 -7.72 7.07 6.84
N THR A 458 -8.03 6.80 5.58
CA THR A 458 -7.18 5.98 4.71
C THR A 458 -5.87 6.70 4.38
N LYS A 459 -5.92 7.99 4.03
CA LYS A 459 -4.75 8.83 3.73
C LYS A 459 -3.81 8.95 4.94
N THR A 460 -4.38 9.07 6.14
CA THR A 460 -3.61 9.12 7.40
C THR A 460 -2.92 7.78 7.71
N LEU A 461 -3.62 6.65 7.59
CA LEU A 461 -3.04 5.31 7.78
C LEU A 461 -1.94 5.00 6.75
N LEU A 462 -2.20 5.25 5.46
CA LEU A 462 -1.24 4.97 4.39
C LEU A 462 -0.02 5.89 4.42
N THR A 463 -0.14 7.16 4.82
CA THR A 463 1.05 8.02 5.00
C THR A 463 1.92 7.56 6.16
N SER A 464 1.34 7.15 7.29
CA SER A 464 2.10 6.57 8.41
C SER A 464 2.90 5.33 8.00
N LEU A 465 2.27 4.43 7.24
CA LEU A 465 2.92 3.27 6.63
C LEU A 465 4.11 3.67 5.74
N VAL A 466 3.88 4.54 4.75
CA VAL A 466 4.92 4.94 3.78
C VAL A 466 6.07 5.69 4.46
N ILE A 467 5.82 6.56 5.44
CA ILE A 467 6.86 7.24 6.22
C ILE A 467 7.72 6.23 7.00
N GLY A 468 7.10 5.17 7.53
CA GLY A 468 7.81 4.03 8.11
C GLY A 468 8.69 3.28 7.12
N MET A 469 8.17 3.01 5.92
CA MET A 469 8.87 2.24 4.89
C MET A 469 9.98 3.04 4.21
N LEU A 470 9.79 4.34 3.98
CA LEU A 470 10.84 5.24 3.47
C LEU A 470 12.03 5.26 4.43
N CYS A 471 11.78 5.43 5.73
CA CYS A 471 12.82 5.50 6.75
C CYS A 471 13.35 4.12 7.22
N ALA A 472 12.81 3.00 6.72
CA ALA A 472 13.34 1.68 7.05
C ALA A 472 14.76 1.51 6.50
N ARG A 473 15.71 1.12 7.36
CA ARG A 473 17.11 0.87 6.96
C ARG A 473 17.24 -0.21 5.90
N SER A 474 16.36 -1.21 5.90
CA SER A 474 16.27 -2.24 4.87
C SER A 474 14.80 -2.58 4.60
N LEU A 475 14.44 -2.72 3.33
CA LEU A 475 13.19 -3.33 2.86
C LEU A 475 13.53 -4.59 2.07
N HIS A 476 12.85 -5.69 2.37
CA HIS A 476 12.86 -6.89 1.52
C HIS A 476 11.69 -6.88 0.54
N TYR A 477 11.81 -7.55 -0.59
CA TYR A 477 10.79 -7.55 -1.65
C TYR A 477 9.37 -7.98 -1.20
N GLN A 478 9.25 -8.75 -0.11
CA GLN A 478 7.97 -9.14 0.51
C GLN A 478 7.09 -7.92 0.88
N PHE A 479 7.73 -6.84 1.34
CA PHE A 479 7.06 -5.62 1.80
C PHE A 479 6.25 -4.90 0.70
N PHE A 480 6.43 -5.27 -0.57
CA PHE A 480 5.63 -4.73 -1.67
C PHE A 480 4.12 -4.99 -1.50
N ALA A 481 3.73 -6.05 -0.78
CA ALA A 481 2.32 -6.34 -0.46
C ALA A 481 1.60 -5.21 0.29
N TYR A 482 2.35 -4.39 1.04
CA TYR A 482 1.79 -3.22 1.73
C TYR A 482 1.70 -1.97 0.82
N LEU A 483 2.52 -1.89 -0.23
CA LEU A 483 2.63 -0.71 -1.10
C LEU A 483 1.77 -0.80 -2.37
N ALA A 484 1.72 -1.96 -3.03
CA ALA A 484 1.14 -2.13 -4.36
C ALA A 484 -0.27 -1.50 -4.50
N TRP A 485 -1.14 -1.79 -3.52
CA TRP A 485 -2.49 -1.26 -3.43
C TRP A 485 -2.61 0.10 -2.71
N ALA A 486 -1.57 0.54 -2.00
CA ALA A 486 -1.55 1.83 -1.30
C ALA A 486 -1.17 2.99 -2.22
N THR A 487 -0.19 2.76 -3.12
CA THR A 487 0.36 3.79 -4.01
C THR A 487 -0.69 4.49 -4.90
N PRO A 488 -1.60 3.79 -5.61
CA PRO A 488 -2.56 4.47 -6.49
C PRO A 488 -3.54 5.34 -5.69
N LEU A 489 -4.08 4.81 -4.60
CA LEU A 489 -5.03 5.51 -3.73
C LEU A 489 -4.39 6.75 -3.10
N LEU A 490 -3.21 6.61 -2.50
CA LEU A 490 -2.56 7.70 -1.76
C LEU A 490 -2.16 8.88 -2.67
N LEU A 491 -1.70 8.59 -3.89
CA LEU A 491 -1.33 9.62 -4.86
C LEU A 491 -2.57 10.30 -5.47
N TRP A 492 -3.62 9.54 -5.80
CA TRP A 492 -4.90 10.12 -6.24
C TRP A 492 -5.58 10.95 -5.15
N GLN A 493 -5.64 10.45 -3.91
CA GLN A 493 -6.18 11.20 -2.76
C GLN A 493 -5.40 12.48 -2.46
N SER A 494 -4.17 12.61 -2.94
CA SER A 494 -3.36 13.83 -2.85
C SER A 494 -3.42 14.68 -4.13
N GLY A 495 -4.25 14.26 -5.10
CA GLY A 495 -4.55 14.95 -6.35
C GLY A 495 -3.39 15.01 -7.34
N LEU A 496 -2.53 13.98 -7.36
CA LEU A 496 -1.59 13.76 -8.46
C LEU A 496 -2.36 13.43 -9.75
N SER A 497 -1.85 13.83 -10.92
CA SER A 497 -2.52 13.56 -12.20
C SER A 497 -2.52 12.07 -12.56
N PRO A 498 -3.53 11.55 -13.28
CA PRO A 498 -3.64 10.11 -13.59
C PRO A 498 -2.37 9.55 -14.27
N VAL A 499 -1.83 10.28 -15.25
CA VAL A 499 -0.59 9.90 -15.96
C VAL A 499 0.57 9.69 -14.98
N MET A 500 0.76 10.60 -14.02
CA MET A 500 1.85 10.51 -13.05
C MET A 500 1.63 9.40 -12.02
N ILE A 501 0.38 9.06 -11.69
CA ILE A 501 0.06 7.88 -10.87
C ILE A 501 0.48 6.59 -11.58
N TYR A 502 0.14 6.45 -12.87
CA TYR A 502 0.56 5.29 -13.68
C TYR A 502 2.09 5.22 -13.83
N VAL A 503 2.76 6.35 -14.05
CA VAL A 503 4.25 6.39 -14.12
C VAL A 503 4.88 5.95 -12.80
N VAL A 504 4.44 6.48 -11.65
CA VAL A 504 4.99 6.08 -10.34
C VAL A 504 4.68 4.61 -10.04
N TRP A 505 3.47 4.12 -10.35
CA TRP A 505 3.11 2.71 -10.19
C TRP A 505 4.01 1.80 -11.05
N ALA A 506 4.21 2.13 -12.33
CA ALA A 506 5.00 1.32 -13.25
C ALA A 506 6.50 1.31 -12.88
N VAL A 507 7.06 2.47 -12.52
CA VAL A 507 8.45 2.55 -12.01
C VAL A 507 8.60 1.75 -10.73
N GLN A 508 7.61 1.78 -9.83
CA GLN A 508 7.63 0.99 -8.59
C GLN A 508 7.54 -0.52 -8.87
N GLU A 509 6.58 -0.99 -9.69
CA GLU A 509 6.46 -2.40 -10.08
C GLU A 509 7.76 -2.91 -10.73
N VAL A 510 8.36 -2.15 -11.67
CA VAL A 510 9.65 -2.52 -12.27
C VAL A 510 10.76 -2.58 -11.23
N ALA A 511 10.92 -1.55 -10.40
CA ALA A 511 12.01 -1.46 -9.43
C ALA A 511 11.98 -2.57 -8.37
N TRP A 512 10.79 -3.02 -7.96
CA TRP A 512 10.61 -4.14 -7.02
C TRP A 512 10.69 -5.53 -7.68
N ASN A 513 10.69 -5.63 -9.01
CA ASN A 513 10.94 -6.89 -9.74
C ASN A 513 12.43 -7.10 -10.12
N VAL A 514 13.28 -6.07 -10.07
CA VAL A 514 14.73 -6.20 -10.33
C VAL A 514 15.41 -6.95 -9.17
N TYR A 515 15.90 -8.17 -9.45
CA TYR A 515 16.61 -9.01 -8.49
C TYR A 515 17.94 -9.55 -9.08
N PRO A 516 19.07 -9.46 -8.34
CA PRO A 516 19.27 -8.63 -7.16
C PRO A 516 19.10 -7.14 -7.50
N SER A 517 18.70 -6.34 -6.52
CA SER A 517 18.52 -4.89 -6.66
C SER A 517 19.80 -4.20 -7.15
N THR A 518 19.65 -3.17 -7.97
CA THR A 518 20.76 -2.33 -8.45
C THR A 518 20.74 -0.97 -7.76
N ALA A 519 21.80 -0.17 -7.91
CA ALA A 519 21.78 1.22 -7.43
C ALA A 519 20.61 2.01 -8.06
N ALA A 520 20.35 1.81 -9.36
CA ALA A 520 19.25 2.45 -10.07
C ALA A 520 17.86 1.99 -9.60
N SER A 521 17.59 0.68 -9.47
CA SER A 521 16.29 0.21 -8.97
C SER A 521 16.07 0.62 -7.51
N SER A 522 17.12 0.63 -6.70
CA SER A 522 17.05 1.05 -5.31
C SER A 522 16.79 2.55 -5.14
N ALA A 523 17.40 3.39 -5.99
CA ALA A 523 17.11 4.82 -6.06
C ALA A 523 15.66 5.05 -6.54
N ALA A 524 15.17 4.28 -7.51
CA ALA A 524 13.78 4.36 -7.97
C ALA A 524 12.77 3.99 -6.87
N VAL A 525 13.04 2.98 -6.03
CA VAL A 525 12.19 2.65 -4.87
C VAL A 525 12.16 3.77 -3.84
N VAL A 526 13.33 4.35 -3.49
CA VAL A 526 13.40 5.49 -2.57
C VAL A 526 12.70 6.72 -3.15
N LEU A 527 12.82 6.96 -4.47
CA LEU A 527 12.11 8.04 -5.15
C LEU A 527 10.58 7.85 -5.09
N CYS A 528 10.07 6.66 -5.43
CA CYS A 528 8.63 6.36 -5.39
C CYS A 528 8.05 6.50 -3.97
N LEU A 529 8.78 6.03 -2.96
CA LEU A 529 8.41 6.23 -1.55
C LEU A 529 8.47 7.71 -1.17
N GLY A 530 9.50 8.44 -1.61
CA GLY A 530 9.62 9.89 -1.44
C GLY A 530 8.45 10.66 -2.04
N THR A 531 8.00 10.34 -3.26
CA THR A 531 6.80 10.93 -3.87
C THR A 531 5.55 10.67 -3.03
N GLN A 532 5.40 9.46 -2.49
CA GLN A 532 4.30 9.08 -1.61
C GLN A 532 4.38 9.69 -0.19
N VAL A 533 5.46 10.39 0.17
CA VAL A 533 5.55 11.22 1.38
C VAL A 533 5.40 12.71 1.04
N VAL A 534 6.10 13.20 0.01
CA VAL A 534 6.14 14.63 -0.34
C VAL A 534 4.81 15.11 -0.94
N VAL A 535 4.19 14.37 -1.86
CA VAL A 535 2.94 14.81 -2.49
C VAL A 535 1.80 14.91 -1.46
N PRO A 536 1.58 13.92 -0.56
CA PRO A 536 0.60 14.07 0.52
C PRO A 536 0.98 15.09 1.60
N LEU A 537 2.26 15.45 1.77
CA LEU A 537 2.72 16.51 2.68
C LEU A 537 2.52 17.92 2.10
N LEU A 538 2.42 18.07 0.78
CA LEU A 538 2.18 19.34 0.11
C LEU A 538 0.69 19.61 -0.16
N ASP A 539 -0.10 18.61 -0.57
CA ASP A 539 -1.51 18.76 -0.98
C ASP A 539 -2.39 19.57 -0.01
N THR A 540 -2.88 20.74 -0.43
CA THR A 540 -3.66 21.66 0.41
C THR A 540 -5.07 21.16 0.74
N ARG A 541 -5.56 20.08 0.10
CA ARG A 541 -6.94 19.58 0.20
C ARG A 541 -7.14 18.46 1.23
N TRP A 542 -6.21 18.28 2.17
CA TRP A 542 -6.16 17.11 3.09
C TRP A 542 -7.49 16.76 3.82
N ASN A 543 -8.32 17.76 4.12
CA ASN A 543 -9.57 17.58 4.89
C ASN A 543 -10.86 17.46 4.04
N ASN A 544 -10.76 17.59 2.71
CA ASN A 544 -11.91 17.59 1.81
C ASN A 544 -12.28 16.17 1.33
#